data_AF-A0A1N6MWZ0-F1
#
_entry.id   AF-A0A1N6MWZ0-F1
#
_cell.length_a   1.000
_cell.length_b   1.000
_cell.length_c   1.000
_cell.angle_alpha   90.00
_cell.angle_beta   90.00
_cell.angle_gamma   90.00
#
_symmetry.space_group_name_H-M   'P 1'
#
loop_
_entity.id
_entity.type
_entity.pdbx_description
1 polymer ?
#
loop_
_entity_poly.entity_id
_entity_poly.type
_entity_poly.pdbx_seq_one_letter_code
_entity_poly.pdbx_strand_id
1 'polypeptide(L)'
;MTKISVPLHINGGFTGYTDRLDKLRTAIRVLKADHLNQLLEDEVFEFTSSSIYNNKINSFAWGLWHDPDTEQRGPVKNRDKALSGYERAQELLSANPFPANQLESKIYGIRKRDVPNYINTRIAALRRGEGREGENRGREDRERNDRERRGN
;
A
#
# COMPACT_ATOMS: atom_id res chain seq x y z
N MET A 1 -18.59 -10.68 19.16
CA MET A 1 -18.83 -9.60 18.19
C MET A 1 -18.02 -9.88 16.93
N THR A 2 -18.68 -10.35 15.88
CA THR A 2 -18.03 -10.83 14.66
C THR A 2 -17.71 -9.62 13.77
N LYS A 3 -16.43 -9.26 13.66
CA LYS A 3 -15.97 -8.22 12.73
C LYS A 3 -16.18 -8.74 11.31
N ILE A 4 -17.07 -8.11 10.56
CA ILE A 4 -17.30 -8.44 9.15
C ILE A 4 -16.07 -7.97 8.36
N SER A 5 -15.18 -8.91 8.05
CA SER A 5 -14.11 -8.73 7.08
C SER A 5 -14.60 -9.28 5.74
N VAL A 6 -15.08 -8.41 4.84
CA VAL A 6 -15.39 -8.82 3.45
C VAL A 6 -14.08 -9.24 2.76
N PRO A 7 -14.04 -10.38 2.05
CA PRO A 7 -12.91 -11.31 2.16
C PRO A 7 -11.77 -11.02 1.17
N LEU A 8 -10.55 -11.00 1.69
CA LEU A 8 -9.29 -11.21 0.95
C LEU A 8 -9.19 -12.61 0.30
N HIS A 9 -10.18 -13.48 0.51
CA HIS A 9 -10.16 -14.90 0.13
C HIS A 9 -10.73 -15.21 -1.26
N ILE A 10 -11.32 -14.25 -1.98
CA ILE A 10 -11.84 -14.49 -3.33
C ILE A 10 -10.94 -13.76 -4.34
N ASN A 11 -10.00 -14.51 -4.92
CA ASN A 11 -9.12 -14.18 -6.05
C ASN A 11 -7.91 -13.25 -5.78
N GLY A 12 -6.92 -13.77 -5.04
CA GLY A 12 -5.49 -13.60 -5.38
C GLY A 12 -4.78 -12.27 -5.06
N GLY A 13 -5.46 -11.23 -4.56
CA GLY A 13 -4.85 -9.95 -4.19
C GLY A 13 -5.86 -8.81 -4.15
N PHE A 14 -5.41 -7.56 -3.97
CA PHE A 14 -6.27 -6.35 -4.06
C PHE A 14 -6.89 -6.13 -5.46
N THR A 15 -6.78 -7.10 -6.37
CA THR A 15 -7.46 -7.12 -7.66
C THR A 15 -8.98 -7.03 -7.48
N GLY A 16 -9.59 -5.96 -7.98
CA GLY A 16 -11.02 -5.65 -7.79
C GLY A 16 -11.35 -5.00 -6.43
N TYR A 17 -10.36 -4.57 -5.65
CA TYR A 17 -10.59 -3.82 -4.41
C TYR A 17 -11.39 -2.55 -4.66
N THR A 18 -11.06 -1.79 -5.70
CA THR A 18 -11.80 -0.58 -6.09
C THR A 18 -13.26 -0.91 -6.42
N ASP A 19 -13.51 -1.92 -7.25
CA ASP A 19 -14.88 -2.33 -7.60
C ASP A 19 -15.69 -2.82 -6.38
N ARG A 20 -15.04 -3.51 -5.44
CA ARG A 20 -15.67 -3.98 -4.20
C ARG A 20 -15.92 -2.83 -3.23
N LEU A 21 -14.99 -1.87 -3.14
CA LEU A 21 -15.13 -0.65 -2.36
C LEU A 21 -16.27 0.21 -2.89
N ASP A 22 -16.38 0.37 -4.21
CA ASP A 22 -17.43 1.17 -4.85
C ASP A 22 -18.80 0.52 -4.73
N LYS A 23 -18.89 -0.82 -4.82
CA LYS A 23 -20.12 -1.57 -4.53
C LYS A 23 -20.53 -1.42 -3.06
N LEU A 24 -19.57 -1.49 -2.14
CA LEU A 24 -19.83 -1.28 -0.71
C LEU A 24 -20.33 0.15 -0.44
N ARG A 25 -19.64 1.17 -0.97
CA ARG A 25 -20.05 2.58 -0.88
C ARG A 25 -21.45 2.80 -1.45
N THR A 26 -21.73 2.21 -2.61
CA THR A 26 -23.06 2.28 -3.23
C THR A 26 -24.13 1.65 -2.35
N ALA A 27 -23.86 0.47 -1.78
CA ALA A 27 -24.80 -0.21 -0.89
C ALA A 27 -25.07 0.59 0.40
N ILE A 28 -24.04 1.17 1.02
CA ILE A 28 -24.18 2.02 2.22
C ILE A 28 -25.06 3.23 1.92
N ARG A 29 -24.79 3.93 0.80
CA ARG A 29 -25.57 5.09 0.37
C ARG A 29 -27.03 4.74 0.08
N VAL A 30 -27.28 3.64 -0.63
CA VAL A 30 -28.64 3.21 -1.00
C VAL A 30 -29.42 2.75 0.24
N LEU A 31 -28.77 2.05 1.17
CA LEU A 31 -29.40 1.50 2.36
C LEU A 31 -29.41 2.46 3.56
N LYS A 32 -28.85 3.67 3.43
CA LYS A 32 -28.67 4.66 4.52
C LYS A 32 -28.05 4.03 5.77
N ALA A 33 -27.06 3.17 5.53
CA ALA A 33 -26.44 2.31 6.53
C ALA A 33 -25.11 2.89 7.04
N ASP A 34 -24.94 4.20 6.99
CA ASP A 34 -23.69 4.89 7.34
C ASP A 34 -23.21 4.52 8.76
N HIS A 35 -24.16 4.32 9.67
CA HIS A 35 -23.95 3.88 11.05
C HIS A 35 -23.40 2.44 11.22
N LEU A 36 -23.48 1.59 10.19
CA LEU A 36 -22.94 0.22 10.20
C LEU A 36 -21.50 0.14 9.71
N ASN A 37 -20.95 1.25 9.20
CA ASN A 37 -19.63 1.29 8.61
C ASN A 37 -18.60 1.86 9.60
N GLN A 38 -18.35 1.11 10.68
CA GLN A 38 -17.45 1.50 11.79
C GLN A 38 -15.96 1.68 11.42
N LEU A 39 -15.58 1.48 10.16
CA LEU A 39 -14.20 1.52 9.66
C LEU A 39 -13.98 2.59 8.59
N LEU A 40 -15.00 3.41 8.30
CA LEU A 40 -14.96 4.43 7.26
C LEU A 40 -15.02 5.81 7.91
N GLU A 41 -13.95 6.23 8.58
CA GLU A 41 -13.76 7.64 8.91
C GLU A 41 -13.30 8.36 7.63
N ASP A 42 -13.99 9.43 7.26
CA ASP A 42 -13.67 10.31 6.12
C ASP A 42 -13.48 9.61 4.75
N GLU A 43 -14.22 8.52 4.51
CA GLU A 43 -14.13 7.70 3.28
C GLU A 43 -12.79 6.99 3.03
N VAL A 44 -11.88 6.96 4.02
CA VAL A 44 -10.54 6.38 3.92
C VAL A 44 -10.40 5.20 4.88
N PHE A 45 -9.97 4.05 4.37
CA PHE A 45 -9.49 2.95 5.22
C PHE A 45 -8.05 3.25 5.61
N GLU A 46 -7.84 3.70 6.86
CA GLU A 46 -6.50 3.93 7.39
C GLU A 46 -5.77 2.59 7.55
N PHE A 47 -4.55 2.50 7.00
CA PHE A 47 -3.78 1.26 7.00
C PHE A 47 -3.48 0.80 8.43
N THR A 48 -3.06 1.71 9.30
CA THR A 48 -2.64 1.49 10.70
C THR A 48 -3.73 0.94 11.61
N SER A 49 -4.99 1.35 11.41
CA SER A 49 -6.14 0.90 12.19
C SER A 49 -6.76 -0.42 11.67
N SER A 50 -6.30 -0.90 10.51
CA SER A 50 -6.86 -2.07 9.84
C SER A 50 -6.34 -3.40 10.42
N SER A 51 -7.13 -4.46 10.25
CA SER A 51 -6.73 -5.83 10.64
C SER A 51 -5.55 -6.37 9.80
N ILE A 52 -5.28 -5.78 8.63
CA ILE A 52 -4.17 -6.18 7.77
C ILE A 52 -2.81 -5.64 8.23
N TYR A 53 -2.81 -4.58 9.04
CA TYR A 53 -1.60 -3.96 9.61
C TYR A 53 -0.79 -4.91 10.50
N ASN A 54 -1.47 -5.83 11.19
CA ASN A 54 -0.85 -6.80 12.11
C ASN A 54 -0.61 -8.17 11.47
N ASN A 55 -0.72 -8.27 10.15
CA ASN A 55 -0.46 -9.50 9.41
C ASN A 55 0.66 -9.25 8.39
N LYS A 56 1.80 -9.94 8.55
CA LYS A 56 3.00 -9.75 7.72
C LYS A 56 2.75 -9.96 6.22
N ILE A 57 1.89 -10.92 5.86
CA ILE A 57 1.55 -11.21 4.46
C ILE A 57 0.67 -10.09 3.90
N ASN A 58 -0.31 -9.62 4.68
CA ASN A 58 -1.22 -8.57 4.22
C ASN A 58 -0.57 -7.18 4.21
N SER A 59 0.32 -6.88 5.15
CA SER A 59 1.16 -5.68 5.12
C SER A 59 2.10 -5.69 3.91
N PHE A 60 2.68 -6.85 3.58
CA PHE A 60 3.45 -7.02 2.36
C PHE A 60 2.60 -6.80 1.10
N ALA A 61 1.37 -7.32 1.07
CA ALA A 61 0.42 -7.10 -0.02
C ALA A 61 0.06 -5.62 -0.18
N TRP A 62 -0.13 -4.89 0.93
CA TRP A 62 -0.37 -3.45 0.90
C TRP A 62 0.78 -2.70 0.22
N GLY A 63 2.01 -3.00 0.64
CA GLY A 63 3.21 -2.45 0.01
C GLY A 63 3.24 -2.75 -1.49
N LEU A 64 3.08 -4.03 -1.84
CA LEU A 64 3.17 -4.53 -3.22
C LEU A 64 2.14 -3.93 -4.17
N TRP A 65 0.90 -3.73 -3.74
CA TRP A 65 -0.15 -3.19 -4.61
C TRP A 65 -0.09 -1.67 -4.77
N HIS A 66 0.41 -0.95 -3.76
CA HIS A 66 0.59 0.50 -3.84
C HIS A 66 1.92 0.92 -4.48
N ASP A 67 2.90 0.03 -4.58
CA ASP A 67 4.21 0.32 -5.18
C ASP A 67 4.09 0.75 -6.67
N PRO A 68 4.56 1.97 -7.02
CA PRO A 68 4.54 2.47 -8.40
C PRO A 68 5.36 1.64 -9.40
N ASP A 69 6.41 0.96 -8.94
CA ASP A 69 7.29 0.18 -9.83
C ASP A 69 6.82 -1.29 -9.97
N THR A 70 5.62 -1.62 -9.47
CA THR A 70 5.06 -2.97 -9.61
C THR A 70 3.91 -2.99 -10.59
N GLU A 71 3.82 -4.08 -11.34
CA GLU A 71 2.75 -4.29 -12.33
C GLU A 71 1.41 -4.70 -11.69
N GLN A 72 1.33 -4.77 -10.35
CA GLN A 72 0.10 -5.19 -9.69
C GLN A 72 -1.04 -4.20 -9.96
N ARG A 73 -2.14 -4.74 -10.52
CA ARG A 73 -3.36 -3.98 -10.81
C ARG A 73 -4.24 -3.92 -9.56
N GLY A 74 -4.82 -2.74 -9.30
CA GLY A 74 -5.72 -2.54 -8.16
C GLY A 74 -5.78 -1.07 -7.74
N PRO A 75 -5.34 -0.72 -6.52
CA PRO A 75 -5.46 0.63 -6.02
C PRO A 75 -4.53 1.59 -6.76
N VAL A 76 -4.83 2.89 -6.64
CA VAL A 76 -3.95 3.96 -7.10
C VAL A 76 -2.56 3.76 -6.48
N LYS A 77 -1.55 3.81 -7.34
CA LYS A 77 -0.14 3.70 -6.94
C LYS A 77 0.23 4.90 -6.08
N ASN A 78 0.83 4.63 -4.94
CA ASN A 78 1.22 5.64 -3.98
C ASN A 78 2.47 5.17 -3.24
N ARG A 79 3.55 5.92 -3.41
CA ARG A 79 4.86 5.65 -2.85
C ARG A 79 4.84 5.53 -1.32
N ASP A 80 4.17 6.45 -0.64
CA ASP A 80 4.17 6.50 0.83
C ASP A 80 3.37 5.35 1.42
N LYS A 81 2.24 4.98 0.79
CA LYS A 81 1.49 3.77 1.15
C LYS A 81 2.28 2.50 0.87
N ALA A 82 3.06 2.47 -0.21
CA ALA A 82 3.94 1.34 -0.50
C ALA A 82 5.00 1.18 0.61
N LEU A 83 5.65 2.27 0.99
CA LEU A 83 6.61 2.33 2.09
C LEU A 83 5.99 1.85 3.40
N SER A 84 4.82 2.38 3.79
CA SER A 84 4.17 2.00 5.05
C SER A 84 3.89 0.49 5.13
N GLY A 85 3.46 -0.12 4.02
CA GLY A 85 3.22 -1.57 3.95
C GLY A 85 4.50 -2.38 4.06
N TYR A 86 5.55 -1.99 3.33
CA TYR A 86 6.83 -2.69 3.33
C TYR A 86 7.57 -2.58 4.65
N GLU A 87 7.61 -1.40 5.28
CA GLU A 87 8.22 -1.19 6.59
C GLU A 87 7.51 -2.03 7.64
N ARG A 88 6.17 -2.00 7.66
CA ARG A 88 5.42 -2.83 8.60
C ARG A 88 5.63 -4.33 8.36
N ALA A 89 5.67 -4.75 7.11
CA ALA A 89 5.96 -6.15 6.77
C ALA A 89 7.37 -6.57 7.23
N GLN A 90 8.36 -5.70 7.07
CA GLN A 90 9.73 -5.91 7.55
C GLN A 90 9.75 -6.12 9.07
N GLU A 91 9.13 -5.22 9.85
CA GLU A 91 9.04 -5.34 11.31
C GLU A 91 8.44 -6.67 11.74
N LEU A 92 7.30 -7.04 11.15
CA LEU A 92 6.58 -8.27 11.51
C LEU A 92 7.34 -9.54 11.09
N LEU A 93 8.11 -9.50 10.01
CA LEU A 93 8.96 -10.60 9.57
C LEU A 93 10.22 -10.76 10.43
N SER A 94 10.80 -9.65 10.88
CA SER A 94 11.91 -9.67 11.84
C SER A 94 11.48 -10.22 13.20
N ALA A 95 10.30 -9.84 13.69
CA ALA A 95 9.76 -10.34 14.96
C ALA A 95 9.28 -11.80 14.87
N ASN A 96 8.73 -12.20 13.73
CA ASN A 96 8.20 -13.53 13.50
C ASN A 96 8.52 -13.95 12.06
N PRO A 97 9.63 -14.65 11.81
CA PRO A 97 9.99 -15.12 10.48
C PRO A 97 8.97 -16.14 9.92
N PHE A 98 9.09 -16.47 8.63
CA PHE A 98 8.36 -17.61 8.08
C PHE A 98 8.93 -18.93 8.64
N PRO A 99 8.07 -19.92 8.96
CA PRO A 99 8.53 -21.24 9.35
C PRO A 99 9.40 -21.89 8.26
N ALA A 100 10.44 -22.63 8.67
CA ALA A 100 11.39 -23.26 7.74
C ALA A 100 10.70 -24.16 6.70
N ASN A 101 9.69 -24.92 7.11
CA ASN A 101 8.91 -25.79 6.23
C ASN A 101 8.01 -25.05 5.22
N GLN A 102 7.93 -23.72 5.29
CA GLN A 102 7.14 -22.90 4.37
C GLN A 102 7.99 -22.07 3.41
N LEU A 103 9.32 -22.07 3.55
CA LEU A 103 10.21 -21.15 2.83
C LEU A 103 10.15 -21.25 1.30
N GLU A 104 9.83 -22.44 0.77
CA GLU A 104 9.66 -22.69 -0.67
C GLU A 104 8.28 -22.31 -1.21
N SER A 105 7.28 -22.15 -0.33
CA SER A 105 5.96 -21.69 -0.75
C SER A 105 6.01 -20.25 -1.24
N LYS A 106 5.21 -19.93 -2.27
CA LYS A 106 5.15 -18.59 -2.85
C LYS A 106 4.01 -17.78 -2.24
N ILE A 107 4.24 -16.49 -2.07
CA ILE A 107 3.21 -15.48 -1.86
C ILE A 107 3.39 -14.40 -2.91
N TYR A 108 2.32 -14.10 -3.64
CA TYR A 108 2.33 -13.11 -4.73
C TYR A 108 3.48 -13.31 -5.74
N GLY A 109 3.77 -14.57 -6.07
CA GLY A 109 4.82 -14.95 -7.03
C GLY A 109 6.24 -15.04 -6.44
N ILE A 110 6.48 -14.56 -5.22
CA ILE A 110 7.79 -14.55 -4.56
C ILE A 110 7.86 -15.67 -3.52
N ARG A 111 8.94 -16.46 -3.52
CA ARG A 111 9.14 -17.49 -2.46
C ARG A 111 9.29 -16.81 -1.12
N LYS A 112 8.68 -17.37 -0.07
CA LYS A 112 8.70 -16.79 1.28
C LYS A 112 10.12 -16.49 1.80
N ARG A 113 11.11 -17.31 1.45
CA ARG A 113 12.53 -17.04 1.78
C ARG A 113 13.10 -15.76 1.14
N ASP A 114 12.59 -15.37 -0.02
CA ASP A 114 13.07 -14.24 -0.81
C ASP A 114 12.32 -12.92 -0.46
N VAL A 115 11.19 -13.02 0.26
CA VAL A 115 10.34 -11.87 0.62
C VAL A 115 11.08 -10.81 1.45
N PRO A 116 11.87 -11.14 2.50
CA PRO A 116 12.60 -10.12 3.25
C PRO A 116 13.58 -9.32 2.37
N ASN A 117 14.31 -10.00 1.49
CA ASN A 117 15.23 -9.34 0.58
C ASN A 117 14.51 -8.45 -0.44
N TYR A 118 13.37 -8.92 -0.96
CA TYR A 118 12.51 -8.14 -1.86
C TYR A 118 12.04 -6.84 -1.17
N ILE A 119 11.51 -6.95 0.05
CA ILE A 119 11.04 -5.80 0.84
C ILE A 119 12.17 -4.78 1.05
N ASN A 120 13.35 -5.23 1.51
CA ASN A 120 14.49 -4.34 1.76
C ASN A 120 14.93 -3.61 0.48
N THR A 121 14.97 -4.32 -0.64
CA THR A 121 15.33 -3.75 -1.94
C THR A 121 14.33 -2.67 -2.37
N ARG A 122 13.02 -2.92 -2.17
CA ARG A 122 11.97 -1.96 -2.52
C ARG A 122 11.96 -0.75 -1.60
N ILE A 123 12.11 -0.91 -0.29
CA ILE A 123 12.25 0.22 0.65
C ILE A 123 13.41 1.13 0.23
N ALA A 124 14.58 0.55 -0.07
CA ALA A 124 15.74 1.32 -0.51
C ALA A 124 15.49 2.05 -1.84
N ALA A 125 14.80 1.41 -2.79
CA ALA A 125 14.45 2.04 -4.07
C ALA A 125 13.46 3.19 -3.90
N LEU A 126 12.39 2.99 -3.12
CA LEU A 126 11.36 4.00 -2.86
C LEU A 126 11.98 5.21 -2.15
N ARG A 127 12.82 5.01 -1.13
CA ARG A 127 13.54 6.10 -0.43
C ARG A 127 14.51 6.87 -1.33
N ARG A 128 15.16 6.21 -2.31
CA ARG A 128 16.01 6.93 -3.29
C ARG A 128 15.22 7.80 -4.26
N GLY A 129 13.95 7.49 -4.54
CA GLY A 129 13.08 8.32 -5.38
C GLY A 129 12.78 9.70 -4.80
N GLU A 130 12.84 9.85 -3.47
CA GLU A 130 12.57 11.09 -2.73
C GLU A 130 13.50 12.24 -3.14
N GLY A 131 14.78 11.94 -3.39
CA GLY A 131 15.78 12.94 -3.79
C GLY A 131 15.54 13.49 -5.20
N ARG A 132 15.05 12.66 -6.13
CA ARG A 132 14.88 13.05 -7.54
C ARG A 132 13.67 13.96 -7.76
N GLU A 133 12.56 13.70 -7.08
CA GLU A 133 11.38 14.58 -7.16
C GLU A 133 11.63 15.92 -6.46
N GLY A 134 12.34 15.93 -5.34
CA GLY A 134 12.72 17.17 -4.63
C GLY A 134 13.69 18.04 -5.45
N GLU A 135 14.68 17.44 -6.10
CA GLU A 135 15.60 18.14 -6.99
C GLU A 135 14.91 18.71 -8.23
N ASN A 136 13.95 17.99 -8.81
CA ASN A 136 13.24 18.45 -10.00
C ASN A 136 12.31 19.63 -9.69
N ARG A 137 11.53 19.55 -8.59
CA ARG A 137 10.73 20.69 -8.10
C ARG A 137 11.61 21.91 -7.77
N GLY A 138 12.75 21.67 -7.11
CA GLY A 138 13.70 22.74 -6.79
C GLY A 138 14.35 23.39 -8.02
N ARG A 139 14.48 22.69 -9.14
CA ARG A 139 14.91 23.27 -10.43
C ARG A 139 13.80 24.08 -11.08
N GLU A 140 12.57 23.55 -11.13
CA GLU A 140 11.41 24.24 -11.69
C GLU A 140 11.12 25.57 -10.96
N ASP A 141 11.21 25.59 -9.63
CA ASP A 141 11.03 26.80 -8.83
C ASP A 141 12.14 27.84 -9.05
N ARG A 142 13.39 27.40 -9.29
CA ARG A 142 14.51 28.29 -9.63
C ARG A 142 14.35 28.88 -11.01
N GLU A 143 13.98 28.07 -12.00
CA GLU A 143 13.73 28.53 -13.37
C GLU A 143 12.55 29.50 -13.44
N ARG A 144 11.50 29.28 -12.64
CA ARG A 144 10.36 30.19 -12.51
C ARG A 144 10.77 31.54 -11.93
N ASN A 145 11.52 31.53 -10.81
CA ASN A 145 12.04 32.75 -10.19
C ASN A 145 12.99 33.52 -11.11
N ASP A 146 13.83 32.84 -11.88
CA ASP A 146 14.75 33.48 -12.82
C ASP A 146 14.04 34.12 -14.02
N ARG A 147 12.91 33.54 -14.47
CA ARG A 147 12.06 34.16 -15.51
C ARG A 147 11.35 35.40 -15.00
N GLU A 148 10.83 35.38 -13.77
CA GLU A 148 10.18 36.54 -13.15
C GLU A 148 11.15 37.72 -12.95
N ARG A 149 12.44 37.44 -12.68
CA ARG A 149 13.49 38.47 -12.54
C ARG A 149 13.98 39.08 -13.84
N ARG A 150 13.81 38.40 -14.98
CA ARG A 150 14.25 38.88 -16.30
C ARG A 150 13.17 39.64 -17.08
N GLY A 151 11.93 39.63 -16.59
CA GLY A 151 10.78 40.29 -17.20
C GLY A 151 10.43 41.65 -16.60
N ASN A 152 11.25 42.18 -15.70
CA ASN A 152 11.06 43.46 -14.99
C ASN A 152 12.30 44.33 -15.10
#